data_AF-A0A015MAP5-F1
#
_entry.id   AF-A0A015MAP5-F1
#
_cell.length_a   1.000
_cell.length_b   1.000
_cell.length_c   1.000
_cell.angle_alpha   90.00
_cell.angle_beta   90.00
_cell.angle_gamma   90.00
#
_symmetry.space_group_name_H-M   'P 1'
#
loop_
_entity.id
_entity.type
_entity.pdbx_description
1 polymer ?
#
loop_
_entity_poly.entity_id
_entity_poly.type
_entity_poly.pdbx_seq_one_letter_code
_entity_poly.pdbx_strand_id
1 'polypeptide(L)'
;MSSSSGVDLSEECLEFFQDLKLKKKYKYILYKLDDSYKSIVLEKAVEEATYDDFVSELTSSGPRYAVYDFDYEKPGEGQRSKIAFYSCFFNIKLKIKTHGFDFRIHGKR
;
A
#
# COMPACT_ATOMS: atom_id res chain seq x y z
N MET A 1 -20.02 18.28 -7.09
CA MET A 1 -18.60 18.47 -7.43
C MET A 1 -17.86 17.24 -6.97
N SER A 2 -17.24 16.50 -7.88
CA SER A 2 -16.43 15.33 -7.54
C SER A 2 -15.25 15.81 -6.71
N SER A 3 -15.26 15.55 -5.41
CA SER A 3 -14.12 15.83 -4.54
C SER A 3 -13.03 14.80 -4.86
N SER A 4 -12.23 15.05 -5.90
CA SER A 4 -10.90 14.45 -5.92
C SER A 4 -10.11 15.16 -4.83
N SER A 5 -9.43 14.40 -3.97
CA SER A 5 -8.68 14.94 -2.84
C SER A 5 -7.47 15.79 -3.24
N GLY A 6 -7.29 16.10 -4.53
CA GLY A 6 -6.21 16.93 -5.05
C GLY A 6 -4.84 16.40 -4.67
N VAL A 7 -4.69 15.07 -4.61
CA VAL A 7 -3.41 14.44 -4.26
C VAL A 7 -2.60 14.26 -5.52
N ASP A 8 -1.48 14.95 -5.61
CA ASP A 8 -0.53 14.86 -6.72
C ASP A 8 0.25 13.54 -6.65
N LEU A 9 0.64 13.02 -7.81
CA LEU A 9 1.48 11.83 -7.93
C LEU A 9 2.84 12.27 -8.46
N SER A 10 3.92 11.93 -7.76
CA SER A 10 5.26 12.15 -8.30
C SER A 10 5.45 11.32 -9.58
N GLU A 11 6.10 11.89 -10.59
CA GLU A 11 6.41 11.22 -11.86
C GLU A 11 7.22 9.93 -11.64
N GLU A 12 8.11 9.93 -10.65
CA GLU A 12 8.88 8.76 -10.25
C GLU A 12 7.96 7.58 -9.89
N CYS A 13 6.83 7.83 -9.23
CA CYS A 13 5.89 6.77 -8.85
C CYS A 13 5.33 6.05 -10.08
N LEU A 14 5.13 6.78 -11.18
CA LEU A 14 4.69 6.22 -12.46
C LEU A 14 5.80 5.40 -13.12
N GLU A 15 7.04 5.87 -13.10
CA GLU A 15 8.18 5.13 -13.64
C GLU A 15 8.39 3.79 -12.92
N PHE A 16 8.40 3.80 -11.58
CA PHE A 16 8.51 2.57 -10.80
C PHE A 16 7.34 1.60 -11.05
N PHE A 17 6.11 2.12 -11.16
CA PHE A 17 4.96 1.30 -11.49
C PHE A 17 5.07 0.68 -12.90
N GLN A 18 5.55 1.44 -13.89
CA GLN A 18 5.78 0.93 -15.24
C GLN A 18 6.88 -0.14 -15.26
N ASP A 19 7.96 0.05 -14.50
CA ASP A 19 9.03 -0.93 -14.36
C ASP A 19 8.55 -2.22 -13.70
N LEU A 20 7.69 -2.14 -12.67
CA LEU A 20 7.05 -3.32 -12.09
C LEU A 20 6.13 -4.00 -13.11
N LYS A 21 5.27 -3.22 -13.80
CA LYS A 21 4.24 -3.76 -14.70
C LYS A 21 4.80 -4.39 -15.96
N LEU A 22 5.78 -3.75 -16.59
CA LEU A 22 6.30 -4.15 -17.91
C LEU A 22 7.56 -4.97 -17.80
N LYS A 23 8.50 -4.58 -16.92
CA LYS A 23 9.79 -5.24 -16.78
C LYS A 23 9.79 -6.31 -15.69
N LYS A 24 8.75 -6.35 -14.83
CA LYS A 24 8.70 -7.23 -13.64
C LYS A 24 9.94 -7.10 -12.77
N LYS A 25 10.51 -5.89 -12.73
CA LYS A 25 11.77 -5.62 -12.03
C LYS A 25 11.60 -5.64 -10.52
N TYR A 26 10.42 -5.22 -10.04
CA TYR A 26 10.12 -5.09 -8.62
C TYR A 26 9.05 -6.10 -8.21
N LYS A 27 9.29 -6.81 -7.10
CA LYS A 27 8.28 -7.66 -6.45
C LYS A 27 7.18 -6.83 -5.81
N TYR A 28 7.55 -5.72 -5.17
CA TYR A 28 6.60 -4.75 -4.68
C TYR A 28 7.16 -3.33 -4.62
N ILE A 29 6.23 -2.37 -4.59
CA ILE A 29 6.51 -0.95 -4.41
C ILE A 29 5.63 -0.44 -3.28
N LEU A 30 6.22 0.27 -2.33
CA LEU A 30 5.55 1.01 -1.27
C LEU A 30 5.55 2.49 -1.62
N TYR A 31 4.38 3.10 -1.45
CA TYR A 31 4.16 4.52 -1.57
C TYR A 31 3.62 5.08 -0.26
N LYS A 32 4.03 6.30 0.05
CA LYS A 32 3.54 7.06 1.20
C LYS A 32 3.05 8.42 0.76
N LEU A 33 2.30 9.08 1.63
CA LEU A 33 2.03 10.50 1.49
C LEU A 33 3.28 11.29 1.93
N ASP A 34 3.53 12.42 1.28
CA ASP A 34 4.50 13.40 1.73
C ASP A 34 4.08 14.00 3.10
N ASP A 35 4.99 14.71 3.76
CA ASP A 35 4.75 15.36 5.05
C ASP A 35 3.60 16.39 5.00
N SER A 36 3.31 16.94 3.82
CA SER A 36 2.19 17.85 3.57
C SER A 36 0.87 17.14 3.25
N TYR A 37 0.87 15.81 3.15
CA TYR A 37 -0.26 14.95 2.77
C TYR A 37 -0.92 15.31 1.43
N LYS A 38 -0.19 16.00 0.55
CA LYS A 38 -0.71 16.47 -0.74
C LYS A 38 -0.18 15.69 -1.92
N SER A 39 0.88 14.92 -1.72
CA SER A 39 1.48 14.17 -2.82
C SER A 39 1.81 12.76 -2.38
N ILE A 40 1.63 11.80 -3.29
CA ILE A 40 2.08 10.42 -3.12
C ILE A 40 3.50 10.35 -3.67
N VAL A 41 4.40 9.86 -2.81
CA VAL A 41 5.83 9.72 -3.10
C VAL A 41 6.25 8.26 -2.92
N LEU A 42 7.31 7.88 -3.63
CA LEU A 42 7.94 6.57 -3.48
C LEU A 42 8.52 6.46 -2.07
N GLU A 43 8.19 5.37 -1.38
CA GLU A 43 8.85 5.04 -0.12
C GLU A 43 9.94 3.99 -0.33
N LYS A 44 9.60 2.92 -1.06
CA LYS A 44 10.52 1.82 -1.30
C LYS A 44 10.11 1.03 -2.54
N ALA A 45 11.07 0.55 -3.32
CA ALA A 45 10.86 -0.45 -4.37
C ALA A 45 11.77 -1.63 -4.08
N VAL A 46 11.23 -2.84 -4.12
CA VAL A 46 11.94 -4.07 -3.73
C VAL A 46 11.87 -5.08 -4.86
N GLU A 47 13.03 -5.56 -5.30
CA GLU A 47 13.17 -6.50 -6.43
C GLU A 47 12.82 -7.92 -6.04
N GLU A 48 13.26 -8.37 -4.87
CA GLU A 48 12.99 -9.70 -4.34
C GLU A 48 12.62 -9.64 -2.86
N ALA A 49 11.51 -10.28 -2.50
CA ALA A 49 11.04 -10.39 -1.13
C ALA A 49 9.96 -11.46 -1.00
N THR A 50 9.75 -11.95 0.21
CA THR A 50 8.60 -12.82 0.49
C THR A 50 7.33 -12.01 0.72
N TYR A 51 6.18 -12.67 0.64
CA TYR A 51 4.90 -12.03 0.96
C TYR A 51 4.83 -11.58 2.43
N ASP A 52 5.49 -12.30 3.35
CA ASP A 52 5.50 -11.96 4.77
C ASP A 52 6.33 -10.71 5.05
N ASP A 53 7.49 -10.58 4.39
CA ASP A 53 8.31 -9.35 4.43
C ASP A 53 7.50 -8.15 3.91
N PHE A 54 6.78 -8.34 2.80
CA PHE A 54 5.92 -7.32 2.23
C PHE A 54 4.82 -6.88 3.22
N VAL A 55 4.09 -7.81 3.83
CA VAL A 55 3.03 -7.50 4.79
C VAL A 55 3.59 -6.81 6.04
N SER A 56 4.74 -7.26 6.52
CA SER A 56 5.44 -6.66 7.66
C SER A 56 5.84 -5.21 7.36
N GLU A 57 6.43 -4.95 6.18
CA GLU A 57 6.78 -3.59 5.78
C GLU A 57 5.56 -2.71 5.53
N LEU A 58 4.50 -3.27 4.91
CA LEU A 58 3.26 -2.55 4.65
C LEU A 58 2.56 -2.10 5.96
N THR A 59 2.68 -2.89 7.03
CA THR A 59 2.05 -2.62 8.33
C THR A 59 2.97 -1.97 9.37
N SER A 60 4.26 -1.81 9.05
CA SER A 60 5.27 -1.30 9.98
C SER A 60 5.08 0.17 10.38
N SER A 61 4.40 0.98 9.57
CA SER A 61 4.20 2.42 9.82
C SER A 61 2.78 2.86 9.46
N GLY A 62 2.54 4.17 9.43
CA GLY A 62 1.25 4.80 9.14
C GLY A 62 0.64 4.44 7.78
N PRO A 63 -0.36 5.21 7.32
CA PRO A 63 -1.11 4.87 6.12
C PRO A 63 -0.19 4.81 4.89
N ARG A 64 -0.17 3.66 4.22
CA ARG A 64 0.69 3.36 3.06
C ARG A 64 -0.11 2.72 1.94
N TYR A 65 0.31 3.00 0.72
CA TYR A 65 -0.18 2.32 -0.47
C TYR A 65 0.90 1.39 -0.99
N ALA A 66 0.52 0.30 -1.63
CA ALA A 66 1.48 -0.58 -2.24
C ALA A 66 0.97 -1.27 -3.49
N VAL A 67 1.93 -1.65 -4.33
CA VAL A 67 1.69 -2.48 -5.51
C VAL A 67 2.56 -3.72 -5.37
N TYR A 68 1.97 -4.89 -5.48
CA TYR A 68 2.66 -6.18 -5.36
C TYR A 68 2.43 -7.02 -6.61
N ASP A 69 3.47 -7.60 -7.20
CA ASP A 69 3.34 -8.55 -8.30
C ASP A 69 3.25 -10.00 -7.76
N PHE A 70 2.06 -10.56 -7.85
CA PHE A 70 1.76 -11.90 -7.36
C PHE A 70 1.97 -12.92 -8.47
N ASP A 71 3.09 -13.64 -8.40
CA ASP A 71 3.36 -14.79 -9.26
C ASP A 71 2.65 -16.01 -8.71
N TYR A 72 1.90 -16.70 -9.57
CA TYR A 72 1.21 -17.94 -9.24
C TYR A 72 1.29 -18.89 -10.43
N GLU A 73 1.45 -20.17 -10.11
CA GLU A 73 1.39 -21.22 -11.11
C GLU A 73 -0.02 -21.78 -11.18
N LYS A 74 -0.54 -21.90 -12.40
CA LYS A 74 -1.78 -22.63 -12.64
C LYS A 74 -1.46 -23.97 -13.31
N PRO A 75 -1.98 -25.09 -12.79
CA PRO A 75 -1.77 -26.39 -13.40
C PRO A 75 -2.30 -26.37 -14.83
N GLY A 76 -1.42 -26.63 -15.80
CA GLY A 76 -1.74 -26.64 -17.23
C GLY A 76 -1.70 -25.28 -17.95
N GLU A 77 -1.68 -24.15 -17.24
CA GLU A 77 -1.58 -22.81 -17.87
C GLU A 77 -0.20 -22.15 -17.66
N GLY A 78 0.69 -22.75 -16.87
CA GLY A 78 2.03 -22.24 -16.59
C GLY A 78 2.06 -21.12 -15.54
N GLN A 79 3.21 -20.44 -15.42
CA GLN A 79 3.37 -19.29 -14.53
C GLN A 79 2.59 -18.08 -15.06
N ARG A 80 1.80 -17.46 -14.19
CA ARG A 80 1.13 -16.19 -14.43
C ARG A 80 1.47 -15.22 -13.31
N SER A 81 1.37 -13.94 -13.60
CA SER A 81 1.48 -12.90 -12.57
C SER A 81 0.23 -12.03 -12.54
N LYS A 82 -0.06 -11.46 -11.37
CA LYS A 82 -1.16 -10.53 -11.14
C LYS A 82 -0.66 -9.40 -10.26
N ILE A 83 -0.79 -8.19 -10.77
CA ILE A 83 -0.51 -6.98 -10.01
C ILE A 83 -1.68 -6.71 -9.07
N ALA A 84 -1.40 -6.61 -7.77
CA ALA A 84 -2.36 -6.29 -6.73
C ALA A 84 -2.02 -4.95 -6.10
N PHE A 85 -3.02 -4.08 -5.96
CA PHE A 85 -2.91 -2.82 -5.24
C PHE A 85 -3.42 -2.98 -3.81
N TYR A 86 -2.63 -2.54 -2.84
CA TYR A 86 -2.94 -2.57 -1.43
C TYR A 86 -3.03 -1.14 -0.89
N SER A 87 -4.03 -0.94 -0.04
CA SER A 87 -4.22 0.31 0.68
C SER A 87 -4.29 -0.03 2.17
N CYS A 88 -3.21 0.27 2.89
CA CYS A 88 -3.04 -0.11 4.29
C CYS A 88 -3.30 1.12 5.17
N PHE A 89 -4.39 1.08 5.93
CA PHE A 89 -4.77 2.13 6.88
C PHE A 89 -4.69 1.68 8.34
N PHE A 90 -3.84 0.70 8.67
CA PHE A 90 -3.93 -0.02 9.94
C PHE A 90 -2.90 0.45 10.99
N ASN A 91 -3.01 1.71 11.43
CA ASN A 91 -2.60 2.11 12.79
C ASN A 91 -3.20 3.46 13.22
N ILE A 92 -4.46 3.71 12.88
CA ILE A 92 -5.19 4.78 13.55
C ILE A 92 -5.81 4.14 14.79
N LYS A 93 -5.22 4.37 15.98
CA LYS A 93 -6.03 4.45 17.19
C LYS A 93 -7.04 5.57 16.94
N LEU A 94 -8.17 5.20 16.34
CA LEU A 94 -9.30 6.07 16.11
C LEU A 94 -9.89 6.38 17.48
N LYS A 95 -9.29 7.35 18.19
CA LYS A 95 -9.96 8.03 19.28
C LYS A 95 -10.90 9.02 18.63
N ILE A 96 -11.99 8.49 18.07
CA ILE A 96 -13.13 9.26 17.60
C ILE A 96 -13.66 9.95 18.85
N LYS A 97 -13.28 11.20 19.06
CA LYS A 97 -13.91 12.07 20.05
C LYS A 97 -15.07 12.75 19.35
N THR A 98 -16.12 11.97 19.08
CA THR A 98 -17.44 12.55 18.88
C THR A 98 -17.80 13.26 20.18
N HIS A 99 -18.10 14.56 20.11
CA HIS A 99 -18.83 15.23 21.16
C HIS A 99 -20.18 14.50 21.31
N GLY A 100 -20.24 13.50 22.20
CA GLY A 100 -21.49 12.90 22.64
C GLY A 100 -21.63 11.37 22.65
N PHE A 101 -20.64 10.53 22.32
CA PHE A 101 -20.81 9.07 22.44
C PHE A 101 -19.53 8.34 22.89
N ASP A 102 -19.57 7.78 24.10
CA ASP A 102 -18.53 6.96 24.70
C ASP A 102 -18.75 5.48 24.35
N PHE A 103 -17.92 4.92 23.48
CA PHE A 103 -17.86 3.47 23.23
C PHE A 103 -16.65 2.88 23.96
N ARG A 104 -16.89 2.40 25.18
CA ARG A 104 -15.94 1.62 25.98
C ARG A 104 -15.97 0.16 25.54
N ILE A 105 -15.07 -0.23 24.63
CA ILE A 105 -14.82 -1.65 24.37
C ILE A 105 -13.98 -2.21 25.53
N HIS A 106 -14.61 -3.07 26.33
CA HIS A 106 -13.95 -3.84 27.37
C HIS A 106 -12.97 -4.83 26.72
N GLY A 107 -11.69 -4.50 26.73
CA GLY A 107 -10.64 -5.49 26.62
C GLY A 107 -10.59 -6.31 27.91
N LYS A 108 -10.96 -7.58 27.85
CA LYS A 108 -10.44 -8.59 28.77
C LYS A 108 -9.52 -9.53 28.00
N ARG A 109 -8.41 -9.77 28.68
CA ARG A 109 -7.27 -10.64 28.39
C ARG A 109 -7.68 -12.04 27.96
#